data_AF-A0A2V3DM81-F1
#
_entry.id   AF-A0A2V3DM81-F1
#
_cell.length_a   1.000
_cell.length_b   1.000
_cell.length_c   1.000
_cell.angle_alpha   90.00
_cell.angle_beta   90.00
_cell.angle_gamma   90.00
#
_symmetry.space_group_name_H-M   'P 1'
#
loop_
_entity.id
_entity.type
_entity.pdbx_description
1 polymer ?
#
loop_
_entity_poly.entity_id
_entity_poly.type
_entity_poly.pdbx_seq_one_letter_code
_entity_poly.pdbx_strand_id
1 'polypeptide(L)'
;MNNQTNWIKILSGFASDSKWKIMLSILLSIISVFSGLVPYWAVFKIILMMINNAYTINSIMVYIFIALIAYISQVCCFGASTMLSHITAYEILSEIRKKLAQKLMRLPLGVVESKKIGELKNIFVDKVETIELPLAHMIPEVIGNLLLSAAIF
;
A
#
# COMPACT_ATOMS: atom_id res chain seq x y z
N MET A 1 -27.50 -12.63 -0.19
CA MET A 1 -26.53 -11.54 -0.49
C MET A 1 -26.22 -10.78 0.80
N ASN A 2 -25.18 -11.14 1.58
CA ASN A 2 -24.63 -10.26 2.64
C ASN A 2 -23.26 -10.72 3.19
N ASN A 3 -22.31 -11.14 2.34
CA ASN A 3 -21.07 -11.80 2.80
C ASN A 3 -19.78 -10.96 2.63
N GLN A 4 -19.88 -9.71 2.16
CA GLN A 4 -18.72 -8.85 1.87
C GLN A 4 -18.08 -8.25 3.14
N THR A 5 -18.84 -8.09 4.23
CA THR A 5 -18.37 -7.43 5.47
C THR A 5 -17.54 -8.33 6.39
N ASN A 6 -17.53 -9.65 6.17
CA ASN A 6 -16.80 -10.59 7.03
C ASN A 6 -15.34 -10.79 6.62
N TRP A 7 -15.00 -10.75 5.33
CA TRP A 7 -13.63 -11.02 4.87
C TRP A 7 -12.65 -9.96 5.37
N ILE A 8 -13.02 -8.68 5.29
CA ILE A 8 -12.19 -7.57 5.78
C ILE A 8 -12.01 -7.64 7.30
N LYS A 9 -13.06 -7.99 8.07
CA LYS A 9 -12.96 -8.21 9.52
C LYS A 9 -12.05 -9.39 9.86
N ILE A 10 -12.17 -10.51 9.15
CA ILE A 10 -11.33 -11.69 9.33
C ILE A 10 -9.87 -11.33 9.03
N LEU A 11 -9.62 -10.63 7.92
CA LEU A 11 -8.29 -10.17 7.52
C LEU A 11 -7.70 -9.17 8.54
N SER A 12 -8.53 -8.28 9.09
CA SER A 12 -8.12 -7.37 10.18
C SER A 12 -7.78 -8.09 11.49
N GLY A 13 -8.35 -9.29 11.69
CA GLY A 13 -8.01 -10.20 12.80
C GLY A 13 -6.72 -10.98 12.56
N PHE A 14 -6.31 -11.18 11.31
CA PHE A 14 -4.98 -11.70 10.96
C PHE A 14 -3.90 -10.61 10.98
N ALA A 15 -4.28 -9.38 10.64
CA ALA A 15 -3.39 -8.23 10.62
C ALA A 15 -3.19 -7.59 12.00
N SER A 16 -3.78 -8.11 13.08
CA SER A 16 -3.77 -7.45 14.40
C SER A 16 -2.39 -7.09 14.91
N ASP A 17 -1.41 -7.97 14.68
CA ASP A 17 -0.04 -7.82 15.14
C ASP A 17 0.78 -6.88 14.24
N SER A 18 0.34 -6.69 12.98
CA SER A 18 1.00 -5.84 11.98
C SER A 18 0.24 -4.54 11.68
N LYS A 19 -0.83 -4.21 12.45
CA LYS A 19 -1.65 -2.98 12.29
C LYS A 19 -0.82 -1.70 12.26
N TRP A 20 0.21 -1.63 13.10
CA TRP A 20 1.11 -0.48 13.15
C TRP A 20 1.89 -0.28 11.85
N LYS A 21 2.38 -1.37 11.24
CA LYS A 21 3.13 -1.31 9.98
C LYS A 21 2.25 -0.89 8.81
N ILE A 22 1.01 -1.39 8.77
CA ILE A 22 0.00 -0.96 7.78
C ILE A 22 -0.27 0.54 7.93
N MET A 23 -0.53 1.01 9.16
CA MET A 23 -0.79 2.43 9.42
C MET A 23 0.39 3.30 8.99
N LEU A 24 1.61 2.89 9.31
CA LEU A 24 2.82 3.61 8.93
C LEU A 24 3.02 3.65 7.41
N SER A 25 2.74 2.55 6.69
CA SER A 25 2.78 2.51 5.23
C SER A 25 1.76 3.49 4.64
N ILE A 26 0.52 3.49 5.14
CA ILE A 26 -0.51 4.42 4.69
C ILE A 26 -0.05 5.87 4.92
N LEU A 27 0.44 6.20 6.12
CA LEU A 27 0.92 7.56 6.41
C LEU A 27 2.06 7.99 5.48
N LEU A 28 3.03 7.11 5.21
CA LEU A 28 4.11 7.39 4.25
C LEU A 28 3.58 7.58 2.82
N SER A 29 2.60 6.78 2.40
CA SER A 29 1.94 6.93 1.09
C SER A 29 1.28 8.30 0.96
N ILE A 30 0.56 8.73 2.00
CA ILE A 30 -0.11 10.04 2.04
C ILE A 30 0.91 11.18 1.94
N ILE A 31 1.97 11.15 2.74
CA ILE A 31 3.04 12.15 2.72
C ILE A 31 3.68 12.21 1.33
N SER A 32 3.93 11.04 0.72
CA SER A 32 4.47 10.96 -0.63
C SER A 32 3.56 11.66 -1.65
N VAL A 33 2.25 11.36 -1.63
CA VAL A 33 1.26 11.96 -2.54
C VAL A 33 1.24 13.49 -2.43
N PHE A 34 1.20 14.03 -1.21
CA PHE A 34 1.25 15.49 -1.00
C PHE A 34 2.59 16.10 -1.44
N SER A 35 3.70 15.42 -1.16
CA SER A 35 5.03 15.85 -1.62
C SER A 35 5.10 15.89 -3.15
N GLY A 36 4.37 15.01 -3.84
CA GLY A 36 4.24 15.00 -5.29
C GLY A 36 3.44 16.16 -5.87
N LEU A 37 2.63 16.87 -5.08
CA LEU A 37 1.94 18.08 -5.52
C LEU A 37 2.84 19.32 -5.49
N VAL A 38 3.87 19.33 -4.65
CA VAL A 38 4.78 20.47 -4.46
C VAL A 38 5.52 20.86 -5.75
N PRO A 39 6.05 19.93 -6.58
CA PRO A 39 6.65 20.28 -7.87
C PRO A 39 5.69 21.02 -8.81
N TYR A 40 4.43 20.60 -8.88
CA TYR A 40 3.42 21.27 -9.72
C TYR A 40 3.16 22.70 -9.23
N TRP A 41 3.04 22.88 -7.91
CA TRP A 41 2.90 24.20 -7.31
C TRP A 41 4.12 25.09 -7.56
N ALA A 42 5.33 24.54 -7.50
CA ALA A 42 6.57 25.26 -7.79
C ALA A 42 6.61 25.74 -9.27
N VAL A 43 6.21 24.88 -10.21
CA VAL A 43 6.10 25.26 -11.64
C VAL A 43 5.08 26.37 -11.84
N PHE A 44 3.91 26.27 -11.19
CA PHE A 44 2.89 27.32 -11.23
C PHE A 44 3.44 28.67 -10.73
N LYS A 45 4.21 28.68 -9.64
CA LYS A 45 4.87 29.89 -9.12
C LYS A 45 5.88 30.46 -10.09
N ILE A 46 6.68 29.62 -10.75
CA ILE A 46 7.64 30.07 -11.77
C ILE A 46 6.91 30.75 -12.93
N ILE A 47 5.83 30.15 -13.45
CA ILE A 47 5.02 30.72 -14.54
C ILE A 47 4.44 32.08 -14.11
N LEU A 48 3.88 32.18 -12.89
CA LEU A 48 3.32 33.43 -12.38
C LEU A 48 4.39 34.54 -12.27
N MET A 49 5.61 34.21 -11.85
CA MET A 49 6.71 35.16 -11.78
C MET A 49 7.14 35.65 -13.17
N MET A 50 7.09 34.78 -14.18
CA MET A 50 7.37 35.16 -15.57
C MET A 50 6.30 36.11 -16.11
N ILE A 51 5.01 35.84 -15.87
CA ILE A 51 3.90 36.70 -16.32
C ILE A 51 4.01 38.09 -15.69
N ASN A 52 4.36 38.17 -14.40
CA ASN A 52 4.47 39.43 -13.67
C ASN A 52 5.77 40.19 -13.97
N ASN A 53 6.65 39.70 -14.86
CA ASN A 53 7.99 40.25 -15.12
C ASN A 53 8.86 40.45 -13.86
N ALA A 54 8.53 39.75 -12.76
CA ALA A 54 9.20 39.85 -11.47
C ALA A 54 10.16 38.67 -11.25
N TYR A 55 10.73 38.13 -12.32
CA TYR A 55 11.59 36.95 -12.25
C TYR A 55 13.05 37.34 -12.03
N THR A 56 13.68 36.70 -11.05
CA THR A 56 15.13 36.72 -10.87
C THR A 56 15.63 35.29 -10.97
N ILE A 57 16.81 35.08 -11.56
CA ILE A 57 17.44 33.75 -11.69
C ILE A 57 17.52 33.04 -10.32
N ASN A 58 17.88 33.77 -9.26
CA ASN A 58 17.89 33.25 -7.89
C ASN A 58 16.52 32.73 -7.43
N SER A 59 15.44 33.48 -7.70
CA SER A 59 14.10 33.08 -7.29
C SER A 59 13.65 31.80 -7.98
N ILE A 60 13.91 31.69 -9.28
CA ILE A 60 13.62 30.46 -10.05
C ILE A 60 14.43 29.28 -9.50
N MET A 61 15.71 29.49 -9.22
CA MET A 61 16.59 28.44 -8.68
C MET A 61 16.09 27.89 -7.34
N VAL A 62 15.57 28.76 -6.45
CA VAL A 62 14.98 28.34 -5.18
C VAL A 62 13.76 27.43 -5.39
N TYR A 63 12.83 27.80 -6.29
CA TYR A 63 11.67 26.96 -6.59
C TYR A 63 12.06 25.61 -7.23
N ILE A 64 13.08 25.59 -8.08
CA ILE A 64 13.63 24.35 -8.66
C ILE A 64 14.20 23.46 -7.54
N PHE A 65 14.97 24.01 -6.61
CA PHE A 65 15.51 23.26 -5.48
C PHE A 65 14.39 22.70 -4.57
N ILE A 66 13.37 23.51 -4.28
CA ILE A 66 12.21 23.06 -3.49
C ILE A 66 11.50 21.90 -4.21
N ALA A 67 11.25 22.03 -5.52
CA ALA A 67 10.63 20.97 -6.32
C ALA A 67 11.48 19.69 -6.32
N LEU A 68 12.80 19.81 -6.42
CA LEU A 68 13.73 18.69 -6.44
C LEU A 68 13.75 17.95 -5.10
N ILE A 69 13.84 18.68 -3.98
CA ILE A 69 13.80 18.10 -2.63
C ILE A 69 12.45 17.41 -2.40
N ALA A 70 11.34 18.05 -2.77
CA ALA A 70 10.01 17.47 -2.62
C ALA A 70 9.83 16.21 -3.47
N TYR A 71 10.36 16.18 -4.69
CA TYR A 71 10.33 14.99 -5.54
C TYR A 71 11.15 13.84 -4.97
N ILE A 72 12.36 14.11 -4.46
CA ILE A 72 13.19 13.08 -3.80
C ILE A 72 12.44 12.53 -2.57
N SER A 73 11.88 13.40 -1.74
CA SER A 73 11.09 13.00 -0.58
C SER A 73 9.88 12.16 -0.98
N GLN A 74 9.18 12.52 -2.06
CA GLN A 74 8.07 11.74 -2.61
C GLN A 74 8.51 10.31 -2.94
N VAL A 75 9.58 10.15 -3.71
CA VAL A 75 10.08 8.83 -4.16
C VAL A 75 10.52 7.99 -2.97
N CYS A 76 11.26 8.58 -2.03
CA CYS A 76 11.71 7.88 -0.83
C CYS A 76 10.53 7.40 0.05
N CYS A 77 9.56 8.28 0.32
CA CYS A 77 8.37 7.93 1.10
C CYS A 77 7.51 6.88 0.39
N PHE A 78 7.34 6.97 -0.93
CA PHE A 78 6.58 5.99 -1.70
C PHE A 78 7.24 4.62 -1.65
N GLY A 79 8.54 4.54 -1.93
CA GLY A 79 9.28 3.28 -1.89
C GLY A 79 9.26 2.64 -0.50
N ALA A 80 9.43 3.44 0.55
CA ALA A 80 9.36 2.95 1.93
C ALA A 80 7.94 2.48 2.30
N SER A 81 6.89 3.16 1.83
CA SER A 81 5.51 2.72 2.00
C SER A 81 5.28 1.35 1.36
N THR A 82 5.64 1.19 0.09
CA THR A 82 5.42 -0.06 -0.65
C THR A 82 6.19 -1.22 -0.02
N MET A 83 7.45 -1.00 0.37
CA MET A 83 8.26 -2.02 1.04
C MET A 83 7.63 -2.47 2.37
N LEU A 84 7.14 -1.52 3.17
CA LEU A 84 6.51 -1.84 4.44
C LEU A 84 5.20 -2.61 4.27
N SER A 85 4.46 -2.33 3.20
CA SER A 85 3.27 -3.11 2.83
C SER A 85 3.61 -4.53 2.40
N HIS A 86 4.69 -4.75 1.62
CA HIS A 86 5.15 -6.12 1.29
C HIS A 86 5.52 -6.92 2.53
N ILE A 87 6.32 -6.34 3.45
CA ILE A 87 6.71 -7.00 4.70
C ILE A 87 5.46 -7.41 5.48
N THR A 88 4.48 -6.52 5.57
CA THR A 88 3.23 -6.79 6.28
C THR A 88 2.39 -7.86 5.58
N ALA A 89 2.33 -7.85 4.24
CA ALA A 89 1.62 -8.86 3.47
C ALA A 89 2.23 -10.26 3.69
N TYR A 90 3.56 -10.39 3.70
CA TYR A 90 4.24 -11.65 3.99
C TYR A 90 4.00 -12.16 5.41
N GLU A 91 3.96 -11.27 6.41
CA GLU A 91 3.61 -11.64 7.79
C GLU A 91 2.21 -12.23 7.89
N ILE A 92 1.23 -11.57 7.27
CA ILE A 92 -0.16 -12.05 7.20
C ILE A 92 -0.23 -13.40 6.47
N LEU A 93 0.49 -13.54 5.36
CA LEU A 93 0.56 -14.75 4.56
C LEU A 93 1.08 -15.94 5.37
N SER A 94 2.17 -15.73 6.12
CA SER A 94 2.77 -16.72 7.02
C SER A 94 1.77 -17.17 8.09
N GLU A 95 1.04 -16.23 8.70
CA GLU A 95 0.05 -16.53 9.72
C GLU A 95 -1.15 -17.31 9.17
N ILE A 96 -1.62 -16.97 7.97
CA ILE A 96 -2.68 -17.72 7.28
C ILE A 96 -2.22 -19.17 7.02
N ARG A 97 -1.00 -19.37 6.51
CA ARG A 97 -0.44 -20.71 6.25
C ARG A 97 -0.34 -21.53 7.55
N LYS A 98 0.09 -20.93 8.66
CA LYS A 98 0.14 -21.61 9.98
C LYS A 98 -1.23 -22.05 10.45
N LYS A 99 -2.25 -21.17 10.40
CA LYS A 99 -3.61 -21.53 10.83
C LYS A 99 -4.26 -22.57 9.92
N LEU A 100 -4.00 -22.51 8.62
CA LEU A 100 -4.45 -23.55 7.69
C LEU A 100 -3.81 -24.91 8.03
N ALA A 101 -2.51 -24.95 8.31
CA ALA A 101 -1.82 -26.19 8.71
C ALA A 101 -2.41 -26.76 10.01
N GLN A 102 -2.61 -25.92 11.02
CA GLN A 102 -3.25 -26.34 12.28
C GLN A 102 -4.67 -26.86 12.08
N LYS A 103 -5.44 -26.21 11.19
CA LYS A 103 -6.79 -26.66 10.86
C LYS A 103 -6.76 -28.01 10.16
N LEU A 104 -5.84 -28.21 9.22
CA LEU A 104 -5.68 -29.48 8.51
C LEU A 104 -5.36 -30.64 9.47
N MET A 105 -4.48 -30.42 10.45
CA MET A 105 -4.15 -31.44 11.47
C MET A 105 -5.32 -31.81 12.39
N ARG A 106 -6.35 -30.97 12.50
CA ARG A 106 -7.52 -31.20 13.35
C ARG A 106 -8.72 -31.76 12.58
N LEU A 107 -8.63 -31.92 11.27
CA LEU A 107 -9.72 -32.46 10.47
C LEU A 107 -9.78 -34.00 10.57
N PRO A 108 -10.98 -34.60 10.60
CA PRO A 108 -11.12 -36.05 10.54
C PRO A 108 -10.58 -36.59 9.21
N LEU A 109 -9.91 -37.74 9.27
CA LEU A 109 -9.23 -38.34 8.12
C LEU A 109 -10.14 -38.53 6.91
N GLY A 110 -11.42 -38.89 7.12
CA GLY A 110 -12.38 -39.02 6.01
C GLY A 110 -12.62 -37.73 5.22
N VAL A 111 -12.48 -36.55 5.84
CA VAL A 111 -12.56 -35.26 5.15
C VAL A 111 -11.27 -34.98 4.38
N VAL A 112 -10.12 -35.37 4.93
CA VAL A 112 -8.82 -35.18 4.27
C VAL A 112 -8.68 -36.11 3.06
N GLU A 113 -9.04 -37.39 3.21
CA GLU A 113 -9.02 -38.38 2.12
C GLU A 113 -10.03 -38.06 1.01
N SER A 114 -11.16 -37.41 1.34
CA SER A 114 -12.12 -36.97 0.34
C SER A 114 -11.60 -35.86 -0.60
N LYS A 115 -10.49 -35.19 -0.24
CA LYS A 115 -9.89 -34.11 -1.03
C LYS A 115 -8.67 -34.60 -1.80
N LYS A 116 -8.54 -34.16 -3.05
CA LYS A 116 -7.35 -34.43 -3.87
C LYS A 116 -6.15 -33.66 -3.31
N ILE A 117 -4.97 -34.28 -3.34
CA ILE A 117 -3.71 -33.65 -2.90
C ILE A 117 -3.47 -32.30 -3.59
N GLY A 118 -3.84 -32.21 -4.88
CA GLY A 118 -3.72 -30.97 -5.67
C GLY A 118 -4.66 -29.86 -5.21
N GLU A 119 -5.83 -30.20 -4.67
CA GLU A 119 -6.76 -29.22 -4.11
C GLU A 119 -6.24 -28.64 -2.81
N LEU A 120 -5.62 -29.48 -1.96
CA LEU A 120 -4.94 -29.03 -0.75
C LEU A 120 -3.76 -28.12 -1.07
N LYS A 121 -2.90 -28.50 -2.02
CA LYS A 121 -1.82 -27.64 -2.52
C LYS A 121 -2.34 -26.29 -2.98
N ASN A 122 -3.37 -26.29 -3.83
CA ASN A 122 -3.97 -25.07 -4.37
C ASN A 122 -4.49 -24.16 -3.25
N ILE A 123 -5.14 -24.72 -2.22
CA ILE A 123 -5.61 -23.91 -1.08
C ILE A 123 -4.44 -23.33 -0.27
N PHE A 124 -3.39 -24.10 0.00
CA PHE A 124 -2.30 -23.69 0.89
C PHE A 124 -1.27 -22.75 0.25
N VAL A 125 -1.01 -22.93 -1.04
CA VAL A 125 0.01 -22.19 -1.79
C VAL A 125 -0.70 -21.14 -2.63
N ASP A 126 -1.36 -21.57 -3.70
CA ASP A 126 -1.85 -20.68 -4.77
C ASP A 126 -2.90 -19.69 -4.25
N LYS A 127 -3.94 -20.16 -3.55
CA LYS A 127 -5.00 -19.28 -3.01
C LYS A 127 -4.49 -18.34 -1.93
N VAL A 128 -3.55 -18.79 -1.11
CA VAL A 128 -3.00 -17.94 -0.05
C VAL A 128 -2.14 -16.84 -0.68
N GLU A 129 -1.30 -17.19 -1.64
CA GLU A 129 -0.46 -16.25 -2.41
C GLU A 129 -1.28 -15.19 -3.14
N THR A 130 -2.48 -15.53 -3.66
CA THR A 130 -3.36 -14.50 -4.25
C THR A 130 -3.81 -13.41 -3.28
N ILE A 131 -3.65 -13.60 -1.96
CA ILE A 131 -3.95 -12.57 -0.94
C ILE A 131 -2.79 -11.60 -0.76
N GLU A 132 -1.57 -11.97 -1.17
CA GLU A 132 -0.38 -11.11 -1.06
C GLU A 132 -0.51 -9.85 -1.92
N LEU A 133 -0.84 -10.01 -3.20
CA LEU A 133 -0.87 -8.89 -4.15
C LEU A 133 -1.86 -7.78 -3.74
N PRO A 134 -3.13 -8.09 -3.35
CA PRO A 134 -4.06 -7.08 -2.85
C PRO A 134 -3.57 -6.42 -1.55
N LEU A 135 -2.95 -7.17 -0.65
CA LEU A 135 -2.46 -6.64 0.61
C LEU A 135 -1.25 -5.73 0.44
N ALA A 136 -0.29 -6.15 -0.39
CA ALA A 136 0.99 -5.47 -0.57
C ALA A 136 0.87 -4.20 -1.43
N HIS A 137 0.02 -4.22 -2.46
CA HIS A 137 -0.09 -3.12 -3.41
C HIS A 137 -1.38 -2.32 -3.26
N MET A 138 -2.54 -2.98 -3.16
CA MET A 138 -3.80 -2.21 -3.19
C MET A 138 -4.00 -1.37 -1.93
N ILE A 139 -3.54 -1.79 -0.75
CA ILE A 139 -3.67 -0.97 0.46
C ILE A 139 -2.94 0.37 0.32
N PRO A 140 -1.62 0.42 0.06
CA PRO A 140 -0.91 1.70 -0.07
C PRO A 140 -1.29 2.48 -1.32
N GLU A 141 -1.51 1.82 -2.47
CA GLU A 141 -1.77 2.50 -3.74
C GLU A 141 -3.21 3.03 -3.84
N VAL A 142 -4.22 2.24 -3.46
CA VAL A 142 -5.62 2.69 -3.57
C VAL A 142 -5.91 3.80 -2.57
N ILE A 143 -5.39 3.71 -1.34
CA ILE A 143 -5.58 4.76 -0.33
C ILE A 143 -4.83 6.04 -0.73
N GLY A 144 -3.61 5.92 -1.25
CA GLY A 144 -2.85 7.06 -1.76
C GLY A 144 -3.55 7.75 -2.93
N ASN A 145 -4.00 6.97 -3.92
CA ASN A 145 -4.64 7.50 -5.13
C ASN A 145 -6.04 8.09 -4.88
N LEU A 146 -6.83 7.52 -3.96
CA LEU A 146 -8.11 8.09 -3.56
C LEU A 146 -7.95 9.47 -2.93
N LEU A 147 -6.94 9.64 -2.08
CA LEU A 147 -6.65 10.93 -1.46
C LEU A 147 -6.18 11.98 -2.47
N LEU A 148 -5.38 11.58 -3.46
CA LEU A 148 -5.02 12.47 -4.57
C LEU A 148 -6.28 12.92 -5.33
N SER A 149 -7.16 11.98 -5.69
CA SER A 149 -8.39 12.31 -6.42
C SER A 149 -9.32 13.24 -5.62
N ALA A 150 -9.41 13.07 -4.30
CA ALA A 150 -10.20 13.91 -3.42
C ALA A 150 -9.55 15.28 -3.12
N ALA A 151 -8.24 15.43 -3.32
CA ALA A 151 -7.55 16.71 -3.13
C ALA A 151 -7.65 17.61 -4.39
N ILE A 152 -7.86 17.01 -5.57
CA ILE A 152 -7.92 17.71 -6.85
C ILE A 152 -9.36 18.10 -7.23
N PHE A 153 -10.36 17.29 -6.84
CA PHE A 153 -11.80 17.59 -6.99
C PHE A 153 -12.40 18.23 -5.75
#